data_AF-A0A2P6QJ42-F1
#
_entry.id   AF-A0A2P6QJ42-F1
#
_cell.length_a   1.000
_cell.length_b   1.000
_cell.length_c   1.000
_cell.angle_alpha   90.00
_cell.angle_beta   90.00
_cell.angle_gamma   90.00
#
_symmetry.space_group_name_H-M   'P 1'
#
loop_
_entity.id
_entity.type
_entity.pdbx_description
1 polymer ?
#
loop_
_entity_poly.entity_id
_entity_poly.type
_entity_poly.pdbx_seq_one_letter_code
_entity_poly.pdbx_strand_id
1 'polypeptide(L)'
;MRPNFASKLIALYASCGQVAHARNLFDQIPKTNIRRWFALIGANARSGFYQQAMDVFSEMQRAGSRPNRIVIPSVLKACGHLSDVKTGEKL
;
A
#
# COMPACT_ATOMS: atom_id res chain seq x y z
N MET A 1 -14.35 1.23 11.57
CA MET A 1 -13.74 -0.07 11.18
C MET A 1 -12.32 -0.14 11.73
N ARG A 2 -11.92 -1.22 12.41
CA ARG A 2 -10.52 -1.36 12.88
C ARG A 2 -9.58 -1.50 11.66
N PRO A 3 -8.47 -0.76 11.55
CA PRO A 3 -7.62 -0.69 10.35
C PRO A 3 -7.16 -2.06 9.82
N ASN A 4 -6.93 -3.01 10.73
CA ASN A 4 -6.42 -4.35 10.42
C ASN A 4 -7.44 -5.26 9.71
N PHE A 5 -8.74 -4.99 9.85
CA PHE A 5 -9.78 -5.74 9.12
C PHE A 5 -9.95 -5.19 7.71
N ALA A 6 -9.97 -3.86 7.57
CA ALA A 6 -10.03 -3.21 6.27
C ALA A 6 -8.84 -3.62 5.40
N SER A 7 -7.62 -3.64 5.96
CA SER A 7 -6.42 -4.08 5.22
C SER A 7 -6.51 -5.51 4.71
N LYS A 8 -7.08 -6.43 5.50
CA LYS A 8 -7.23 -7.84 5.11
C LYS A 8 -8.27 -8.03 4.01
N LEU A 9 -9.40 -7.32 4.12
CA LEU A 9 -10.44 -7.34 3.09
C LEU A 9 -9.94 -6.71 1.79
N ILE A 10 -9.18 -5.62 1.86
CA ILE A 10 -8.56 -5.02 0.68
C ILE A 10 -7.59 -6.02 0.03
N ALA A 11 -6.73 -6.68 0.82
CA ALA A 11 -5.82 -7.70 0.31
C ALA A 11 -6.57 -8.85 -0.38
N LEU A 12 -7.67 -9.31 0.24
CA LEU A 12 -8.52 -10.36 -0.31
C LEU A 12 -9.12 -9.95 -1.66
N TYR A 13 -9.78 -8.79 -1.71
CA TYR A 13 -10.36 -8.28 -2.95
C TYR A 13 -9.30 -8.06 -4.03
N ALA A 14 -8.13 -7.51 -3.68
CA ALA A 14 -7.01 -7.39 -4.61
C ALA A 14 -6.54 -8.76 -5.13
N SER A 15 -6.45 -9.78 -4.27
CA SER A 15 -6.03 -11.12 -4.65
C SER A 15 -7.02 -11.85 -5.57
N CYS A 16 -8.31 -11.49 -5.48
CA CYS A 16 -9.34 -12.00 -6.36
C CYS A 16 -9.48 -11.20 -7.67
N GLY A 17 -8.57 -10.24 -7.94
CA GLY A 17 -8.68 -9.33 -9.10
C GLY A 17 -9.77 -8.28 -8.98
N GLN A 18 -10.46 -8.20 -7.84
CA GLN A 18 -11.55 -7.27 -7.54
C GLN A 18 -11.01 -5.90 -7.07
N VAL A 19 -10.17 -5.29 -7.90
CA VAL A 19 -9.44 -4.05 -7.57
C VAL A 19 -10.38 -2.90 -7.25
N ALA A 20 -11.54 -2.81 -7.92
CA ALA A 20 -12.54 -1.77 -7.65
C ALA A 20 -13.13 -1.87 -6.23
N HIS A 21 -13.38 -3.08 -5.73
CA HIS A 21 -13.87 -3.29 -4.36
C HIS A 21 -12.78 -3.01 -3.32
N ALA A 22 -11.54 -3.43 -3.60
CA ALA A 22 -10.38 -3.06 -2.80
C ALA A 22 -10.22 -1.54 -2.69
N ARG A 23 -10.38 -0.81 -3.81
CA ARG A 23 -10.31 0.65 -3.87
C ARG A 23 -11.43 1.32 -3.09
N ASN A 24 -12.67 0.86 -3.28
CA ASN A 24 -13.83 1.41 -2.57
C ASN A 24 -13.65 1.29 -1.05
N LEU A 25 -13.22 0.12 -0.56
CA LEU A 25 -12.98 -0.08 0.86
C LEU A 25 -11.86 0.80 1.39
N PHE A 26 -10.84 1.07 0.58
CA PHE A 26 -9.77 2.01 0.91
C PHE A 26 -10.28 3.46 1.03
N ASP A 27 -11.12 3.90 0.10
CA ASP A 27 -11.67 5.27 0.11
C ASP A 27 -12.58 5.53 1.32
N GLN A 28 -13.16 4.47 1.89
CA GLN A 28 -13.91 4.52 3.15
C GLN A 28 -13.01 4.65 4.40
N ILE A 29 -11.69 4.45 4.29
CA ILE A 29 -10.76 4.67 5.41
C ILE A 29 -10.52 6.19 5.57
N PRO A 30 -10.79 6.77 6.75
CA PRO A 30 -10.64 8.21 6.98
C PRO A 30 -9.29 8.76 6.53
N LYS A 31 -9.32 9.85 5.75
CA LYS A 31 -8.12 10.49 5.15
C LYS A 31 -7.09 10.98 6.17
N THR A 32 -7.52 11.27 7.39
CA THR A 32 -6.68 11.74 8.51
C THR A 32 -5.73 10.66 9.05
N ASN A 33 -5.92 9.39 8.66
CA ASN A 33 -5.17 8.30 9.23
C ASN A 33 -4.01 7.90 8.32
N ILE A 34 -2.78 8.35 8.63
CA ILE A 34 -1.56 7.92 7.94
C ILE A 34 -1.40 6.39 7.91
N ARG A 35 -2.07 5.67 8.83
CA ARG A 35 -2.13 4.21 8.84
C ARG A 35 -2.86 3.61 7.64
N ARG A 36 -3.65 4.38 6.87
CA ARG A 36 -4.34 3.90 5.65
C ARG A 36 -3.34 3.46 4.58
N TRP A 37 -2.27 4.21 4.40
CA TRP A 37 -1.23 3.92 3.42
C TRP A 37 -0.41 2.71 3.85
N PHE A 38 -0.03 2.68 5.14
CA PHE A 38 0.67 1.54 5.72
C PHE A 38 -0.13 0.24 5.56
N ALA A 39 -1.42 0.26 5.90
CA ALA A 39 -2.31 -0.87 5.80
C ALA A 39 -2.33 -1.47 4.38
N LEU A 40 -2.44 -0.63 3.36
CA LEU A 40 -2.47 -1.05 1.97
C LEU A 40 -1.11 -1.52 1.46
N ILE A 41 -0.08 -0.69 1.60
CA ILE A 41 1.25 -0.98 1.06
C ILE A 41 1.79 -2.27 1.69
N GLY A 42 1.65 -2.40 3.02
CA GLY A 42 2.06 -3.59 3.75
C GLY A 42 1.20 -4.83 3.48
N ALA A 43 -0.08 -4.66 3.11
CA ALA A 43 -0.91 -5.79 2.70
C ALA A 43 -0.54 -6.28 1.30
N ASN A 44 -0.47 -5.38 0.32
CA ASN A 44 -0.09 -5.69 -1.06
C ASN A 44 1.31 -6.32 -1.13
N ALA A 45 2.31 -5.74 -0.44
CA ALA A 45 3.67 -6.27 -0.41
C ALA A 45 3.80 -7.63 0.30
N ARG A 46 2.94 -7.95 1.26
CA ARG A 46 2.90 -9.29 1.90
C ARG A 46 2.21 -10.32 1.04
N SER A 47 1.20 -9.91 0.28
CA SER A 47 0.45 -10.78 -0.64
C SER A 47 1.10 -10.93 -2.02
N GLY A 48 2.28 -10.33 -2.26
CA GLY A 48 3.00 -10.44 -3.53
C GLY A 48 2.55 -9.46 -4.62
N PHE A 49 1.61 -8.58 -4.32
CA PHE A 49 1.09 -7.54 -5.22
C PHE A 49 2.01 -6.32 -5.21
N TYR A 50 3.27 -6.50 -5.62
CA TYR A 50 4.31 -5.47 -5.48
C TYR A 50 4.03 -4.22 -6.31
N GLN A 51 3.52 -4.37 -7.54
CA GLN A 51 3.17 -3.23 -8.38
C GLN A 51 2.06 -2.39 -7.73
N GLN A 52 1.02 -3.04 -7.23
CA GLN A 52 -0.07 -2.36 -6.51
C GLN A 52 0.41 -1.71 -5.22
N ALA A 53 1.41 -2.28 -4.55
CA ALA A 53 2.05 -1.64 -3.40
C ALA A 53 2.77 -0.33 -3.81
N MET A 54 3.46 -0.33 -4.95
CA MET A 54 4.13 0.85 -5.51
C MET A 54 3.15 1.91 -6.03
N ASP A 55 2.02 1.50 -6.60
CA ASP A 55 0.97 2.42 -7.06
C ASP A 55 0.38 3.19 -5.87
N VAL A 56 0.07 2.48 -4.78
CA VAL A 56 -0.41 3.09 -3.53
C VAL A 56 0.67 3.97 -2.89
N PHE A 57 1.93 3.57 -2.94
CA PHE A 57 3.05 4.40 -2.48
C PHE A 57 3.15 5.72 -3.27
N SER A 58 2.98 5.65 -4.59
CA SER A 58 2.98 6.82 -5.47
C SER A 58 1.79 7.75 -5.17
N GLU A 59 0.62 7.19 -4.86
CA GLU A 59 -0.53 7.98 -4.40
C GLU A 59 -0.28 8.66 -3.05
N MET A 60 0.39 7.96 -2.12
CA MET A 60 0.78 8.51 -0.82
C MET A 60 1.68 9.74 -1.00
N GLN A 61 2.70 9.63 -1.86
CA GLN A 61 3.60 10.75 -2.17
C GLN A 61 2.86 11.93 -2.83
N ARG A 62 1.96 11.65 -3.80
CA ARG A 62 1.12 12.67 -4.44
C ARG A 62 0.18 13.38 -3.46
N ALA A 63 -0.27 12.69 -2.42
CA ALA A 63 -1.05 13.27 -1.33
C ALA A 63 -0.21 14.09 -0.32
N GLY A 64 1.07 14.36 -0.61
CA GLY A 64 1.98 15.11 0.26
C GLY A 64 2.40 14.35 1.53
N SER A 65 2.05 13.07 1.64
CA SER A 65 2.39 12.25 2.81
C SER A 65 3.80 11.68 2.65
N ARG A 66 4.69 11.96 3.61
CA ARG A 66 6.05 11.42 3.59
C ARG A 66 6.08 9.94 4.00
N PRO A 67 6.87 9.09 3.31
CA PRO A 67 7.13 7.73 3.75
C PRO A 67 7.66 7.76 5.18
N ASN A 68 7.20 6.82 6.02
CA ASN A 68 7.68 6.69 7.39
C ASN A 68 8.34 5.33 7.60
N ARG A 69 9.02 5.16 8.74
CA ARG A 69 9.70 3.92 9.14
C ARG A 69 8.85 2.65 9.07
N ILE A 70 7.53 2.78 9.06
CA ILE A 70 6.59 1.65 9.01
C ILE A 70 6.30 1.26 7.55
N VAL A 71 6.27 2.22 6.63
CA VAL A 71 6.00 2.01 5.20
C VAL A 71 7.26 1.60 4.44
N ILE A 72 8.40 2.22 4.76
CA ILE A 72 9.69 2.01 4.06
C ILE A 72 10.05 0.53 3.86
N PRO A 73 9.99 -0.36 4.88
CA PRO A 73 10.35 -1.76 4.68
C PRO A 73 9.47 -2.48 3.65
N SER A 74 8.17 -2.14 3.61
CA SER A 74 7.24 -2.75 2.64
C SER A 74 7.49 -2.26 1.22
N VAL A 75 7.88 -0.98 1.08
CA VAL A 75 8.23 -0.39 -0.22
C VAL A 75 9.57 -0.93 -0.71
N LEU A 76 10.59 -1.04 0.16
CA LEU A 76 11.87 -1.65 -0.19
C LEU A 76 11.73 -3.10 -0.65
N LYS A 77 10.87 -3.88 0.03
CA LYS A 77 10.54 -5.23 -0.41
C LYS A 77 9.94 -5.23 -1.83
N ALA A 78 8.98 -4.34 -2.09
CA ALA A 78 8.37 -4.20 -3.42
C ALA A 78 9.40 -3.77 -4.47
N CYS A 79 10.27 -2.81 -4.16
CA CYS A 79 11.35 -2.35 -5.04
C CYS A 79 12.29 -3.50 -5.40
N GLY A 80 12.72 -4.31 -4.42
CA GLY A 80 13.57 -5.47 -4.66
C GLY A 80 12.92 -6.50 -5.59
N HIS A 81 11.63 -6.77 -5.41
CA HIS A 81 10.90 -7.69 -6.30
C HIS A 81 10.64 -7.13 -7.70
N LEU A 82 10.49 -5.82 -7.84
CA LEU A 82 10.27 -5.15 -9.13
C LEU A 82 11.58 -4.73 -9.82
N SER A 83 12.74 -4.96 -9.20
CA SER A 83 14.04 -4.40 -9.61
C SER A 83 14.03 -2.87 -9.77
N ASP A 84 13.20 -2.17 -9.00
CA ASP A 84 13.10 -0.70 -9.01
C ASP A 84 14.14 -0.06 -8.06
N VAL A 85 15.40 -0.09 -8.50
CA VAL A 85 16.53 0.47 -7.74
C VAL A 85 16.39 1.99 -7.56
N LYS A 86 15.87 2.68 -8.57
CA LYS A 86 15.74 4.15 -8.57
C LYS A 86 14.83 4.65 -7.46
N THR A 87 13.73 3.96 -7.21
CA THR A 87 12.84 4.32 -6.10
C THR A 87 13.44 3.89 -4.77
N GLY A 88 14.09 2.73 -4.72
CA GLY A 88 14.78 2.23 -3.52
C GLY A 88 15.87 3.18 -2.99
N GLU A 89 16.68 3.77 -3.87
CA GLU A 89 17.77 4.69 -3.50
C GLU A 89 17.27 6.05 -2.97
N LYS A 90 16.04 6.44 -3.29
CA LYS A 90 15.45 7.74 -2.89
C LYS A 90 14.72 7.70 -1.55
N LEU A 91 14.52 6.52 -0.99
CA LEU A 91 13.80 6.27 0.27
C LEU A 91 14.71 6.41 1.49
#